data_AF-A0A6V7LJA2-F1
#
_entry.id   AF-A0A6V7LJA2-F1
#
_cell.length_a   1.000
_cell.length_b   1.000
_cell.length_c   1.000
_cell.angle_alpha   90.00
_cell.angle_beta   90.00
_cell.angle_gamma   90.00
#
_symmetry.space_group_name_H-M   'P 1'
#
loop_
_entity.id
_entity.type
_entity.pdbx_description
1 polymer ?
#
loop_
_entity_poly.entity_id
_entity_poly.type
_entity_poly.pdbx_seq_one_letter_code
_entity_poly.pdbx_strand_id
1 'polypeptide(L)'
;DVINTNDPGFIEETRNQEQQQNLNLLSGGGMETINPPPVVQQHHQPPPPPAPSNPRINAYAEIVEQPASKALRFRYKCEGRSAGSIPGVNSTTENKTFPSIR
;
A
#
# COMPACT_ATOMS: atom_id res chain seq x y z
N ASP A 1 11.62 35.01 -19.57
CA ASP A 1 11.94 34.56 -18.19
C ASP A 1 11.67 33.08 -18.04
N VAL A 2 12.72 32.28 -18.12
CA VAL A 2 12.68 30.82 -17.90
C VAL A 2 12.67 30.61 -16.39
N ILE A 3 11.59 30.06 -15.85
CA ILE A 3 11.49 29.76 -14.41
C ILE A 3 12.37 28.54 -14.14
N ASN A 4 13.54 28.76 -13.54
CA ASN A 4 14.47 27.72 -13.14
C ASN A 4 14.00 27.12 -11.81
N THR A 5 13.45 25.91 -11.83
CA THR A 5 13.02 25.18 -10.63
C THR A 5 14.14 24.25 -10.15
N ASN A 6 15.15 24.83 -9.51
CA ASN A 6 16.08 24.06 -8.69
C ASN A 6 15.64 24.21 -7.23
N ASP A 7 14.72 23.34 -6.80
CA ASP A 7 14.44 23.14 -5.38
C ASP A 7 15.51 22.18 -4.81
N PRO A 8 16.41 22.64 -3.92
CA PRO A 8 17.48 21.82 -3.37
C PRO A 8 17.00 20.75 -2.38
N GLY A 9 15.69 20.66 -2.10
CA GLY A 9 15.11 19.72 -1.13
C GLY A 9 14.63 18.37 -1.69
N PHE A 10 14.68 18.14 -3.01
CA PHE A 10 14.16 16.90 -3.60
C PHE A 10 15.23 15.79 -3.62
N ILE A 11 15.16 14.88 -2.66
CA ILE A 11 15.99 13.66 -2.61
C ILE A 11 15.18 12.51 -3.24
N GLU A 12 15.60 12.08 -4.44
CA GLU A 12 15.05 10.93 -5.14
C GLU A 12 15.74 9.65 -4.63
N GLU A 13 15.20 9.06 -3.58
CA GLU A 13 15.76 7.88 -2.92
C GLU A 13 15.50 6.61 -3.77
N THR A 14 16.42 6.32 -4.70
CA THR A 14 16.44 5.06 -5.45
C THR A 14 17.04 3.96 -4.56
N ARG A 15 16.22 3.12 -3.93
CA ARG A 15 16.67 1.92 -3.21
C ARG A 15 16.44 0.66 -4.05
N ASN A 16 17.53 0.02 -4.47
CA ASN A 16 17.54 -1.37 -4.93
C ASN A 16 18.60 -2.19 -4.16
N GLN A 17 18.10 -3.30 -3.58
CA GLN A 17 18.70 -4.63 -3.41
C GLN A 17 19.56 -5.02 -2.18
N GLU A 18 19.06 -6.12 -1.57
CA GLU A 18 19.73 -7.31 -1.03
C GLU A 18 20.51 -7.27 0.29
N GLN A 19 19.96 -7.95 1.32
CA GLN A 19 20.75 -8.82 2.19
C GLN A 19 19.89 -9.94 2.79
N GLN A 20 20.01 -11.10 2.15
CA GLN A 20 19.60 -12.41 2.66
C GLN A 20 20.74 -12.94 3.53
N GLN A 21 20.52 -13.20 4.82
CA GLN A 21 21.43 -14.01 5.63
C GLN A 21 20.63 -14.95 6.54
N ASN A 22 20.54 -16.21 6.11
CA ASN A 22 20.20 -17.36 6.95
C ASN A 22 21.53 -18.00 7.37
N LEU A 23 21.78 -18.15 8.67
CA LEU A 23 22.84 -19.03 9.18
C LEU A 23 22.33 -19.77 10.43
N ASN A 24 21.95 -21.03 10.23
CA ASN A 24 21.89 -22.04 11.28
C ASN A 24 23.17 -22.89 11.18
N LEU A 25 24.05 -22.85 12.19
CA LEU A 25 25.06 -23.89 12.42
C LEU A 25 25.21 -24.22 13.91
N LEU A 26 24.51 -25.29 14.29
CA LEU A 26 24.95 -26.50 15.00
C LEU A 26 26.11 -26.46 16.03
N SER A 27 25.80 -27.13 17.15
CA SER A 27 26.64 -28.03 17.96
C SER A 27 27.35 -27.47 19.20
N GLY A 28 27.04 -28.08 20.35
CA GLY A 28 27.82 -27.96 21.58
C GLY A 28 27.16 -28.75 22.72
N GLY A 29 27.61 -29.98 22.94
CA GLY A 29 27.03 -30.92 23.90
C GLY A 29 27.26 -30.58 25.38
N GLY A 30 26.45 -31.20 26.23
CA GLY A 30 26.57 -31.20 27.69
C GLY A 30 25.61 -32.23 28.26
N MET A 31 26.17 -33.26 28.89
CA MET A 31 25.47 -34.42 29.46
C MET A 31 25.06 -34.11 30.91
N GLU A 32 23.76 -34.07 31.21
CA GLU A 32 23.27 -34.21 32.59
C GLU A 32 22.11 -35.19 32.63
N THR A 33 22.26 -36.20 33.49
CA THR A 33 21.30 -37.28 33.72
C THR A 33 20.11 -36.75 34.52
N ILE A 34 19.02 -36.44 33.82
CA ILE A 34 17.74 -36.06 34.42
C ILE A 34 16.78 -37.24 34.21
N ASN A 35 16.13 -37.67 35.30
CA ASN A 35 15.09 -38.71 35.31
C ASN A 35 14.12 -38.56 34.12
N PRO A 36 13.72 -39.64 33.42
CA PRO A 36 12.73 -39.50 32.37
C PRO A 36 11.42 -39.01 33.01
N PRO A 37 10.83 -37.90 32.52
CA PRO A 37 9.48 -37.54 32.95
C PRO A 37 8.51 -38.66 32.54
N PRO A 38 7.38 -38.82 33.25
CA PRO A 38 6.38 -39.81 32.88
C PRO A 38 5.99 -39.62 31.41
N VAL A 39 6.01 -40.71 30.64
CA VAL A 39 5.55 -40.73 29.26
C VAL A 39 4.05 -40.44 29.28
N VAL A 40 3.69 -39.16 29.21
CA VAL A 40 2.36 -38.77 28.76
C VAL A 40 2.31 -39.21 27.31
N GLN A 41 1.53 -40.25 26.99
CA GLN A 41 1.20 -40.58 25.61
C GLN A 41 0.47 -39.38 25.02
N GLN A 42 1.21 -38.41 24.49
CA GLN A 42 0.71 -37.47 23.53
C GLN A 42 0.30 -38.29 22.30
N HIS A 43 -0.97 -38.71 22.27
CA HIS A 43 -1.75 -38.72 21.05
C HIS A 43 -1.46 -37.44 20.26
N HIS A 44 -0.49 -37.52 19.35
CA HIS A 44 -0.15 -36.47 18.41
C HIS A 44 -1.32 -36.38 17.44
N GLN A 45 -2.33 -35.58 17.78
CA GLN A 45 -3.24 -35.13 16.75
C GLN A 45 -2.40 -34.34 15.74
N PRO A 46 -2.48 -34.69 14.44
CA PRO A 46 -1.84 -33.87 13.42
C PRO A 46 -2.35 -32.43 13.59
N PRO A 47 -1.48 -31.41 13.39
CA PRO A 47 -1.93 -30.03 13.46
C PRO A 47 -3.17 -29.88 12.56
N PRO A 48 -4.20 -29.15 12.99
CA PRO A 48 -5.37 -28.92 12.16
C PRO A 48 -4.88 -28.34 10.82
N PRO A 49 -5.48 -28.74 9.68
CA PRO A 49 -5.12 -28.19 8.39
C PRO A 49 -5.18 -26.66 8.47
N PRO A 50 -4.27 -25.93 7.81
CA PRO A 50 -4.32 -24.48 7.80
C PRO A 50 -5.73 -24.08 7.37
N ALA A 51 -6.41 -23.31 8.23
CA ALA A 51 -7.71 -22.76 7.90
C ALA A 51 -7.60 -22.08 6.52
N PRO A 52 -8.63 -22.16 5.66
CA PRO A 52 -8.58 -21.54 4.35
C PRO A 52 -8.24 -20.06 4.56
N SER A 53 -7.02 -19.68 4.17
CA SER A 53 -6.59 -18.29 4.22
C SER A 53 -7.54 -17.55 3.30
N ASN A 54 -8.42 -16.74 3.88
CA ASN A 54 -9.32 -15.89 3.12
C ASN A 54 -8.44 -15.13 2.12
N PRO A 55 -8.58 -15.34 0.79
CA PRO A 55 -7.73 -14.67 -0.16
C PRO A 55 -7.90 -13.19 0.13
N ARG A 56 -6.81 -12.53 0.53
CA ARG A 56 -6.87 -11.10 0.82
C ARG A 56 -7.37 -10.46 -0.46
N ILE A 57 -8.62 -10.02 -0.46
CA ILE A 57 -9.18 -9.26 -1.57
C ILE A 57 -8.35 -7.99 -1.57
N ASN A 58 -7.45 -7.86 -2.55
CA ASN A 58 -6.68 -6.65 -2.74
C ASN A 58 -7.68 -5.59 -3.19
N ALA A 59 -8.18 -4.80 -2.24
CA ALA A 59 -9.05 -3.68 -2.52
C ALA A 59 -8.31 -2.70 -3.43
N TYR A 60 -8.95 -2.31 -4.53
CA TYR A 60 -8.46 -1.29 -5.45
C TYR A 60 -9.57 -0.29 -5.71
N ALA A 61 -9.19 0.94 -6.05
CA ALA A 61 -10.10 1.95 -6.54
C ALA A 61 -9.91 2.09 -8.05
N GLU A 62 -11.00 2.27 -8.78
CA GLU A 62 -11.03 2.48 -10.22
C GLU A 62 -11.52 3.90 -10.51
N ILE A 63 -10.81 4.65 -11.37
CA ILE A 63 -11.31 5.94 -11.85
C ILE A 63 -12.37 5.68 -12.93
N VAL A 64 -13.62 5.99 -12.62
CA VAL A 64 -14.76 5.80 -13.52
C VAL A 64 -14.91 6.99 -14.48
N GLU A 65 -14.63 8.21 -13.99
CA GLU A 65 -14.61 9.41 -14.83
C GLU A 65 -13.45 10.32 -14.44
N GLN A 66 -12.66 10.70 -15.44
CA GLN A 66 -11.54 11.64 -15.27
C GLN A 66 -12.06 13.08 -15.21
N PRO A 67 -11.34 14.00 -14.53
CA PRO A 67 -11.59 15.42 -14.66
C PRO A 67 -11.34 15.90 -16.09
N ALA A 68 -12.21 16.78 -16.59
CA ALA A 68 -12.02 17.44 -17.86
C ALA A 68 -10.75 18.30 -17.85
N SER A 69 -9.96 18.18 -18.91
CA SER A 69 -8.72 18.95 -19.05
C SER A 69 -9.01 20.43 -19.22
N LYS A 70 -8.31 21.28 -18.45
CA LYS A 70 -8.35 22.76 -18.54
C LYS A 70 -9.75 23.37 -18.40
N ALA A 71 -10.66 22.68 -17.72
CA ALA A 71 -12.05 23.13 -17.61
C ALA A 71 -12.27 24.23 -16.55
N LEU A 72 -11.35 24.38 -15.58
CA LEU A 72 -11.43 25.40 -14.55
C LEU A 72 -10.10 26.12 -14.35
N ARG A 73 -10.20 27.37 -13.87
CA ARG A 73 -9.05 28.15 -13.43
C ARG A 73 -8.83 27.99 -11.93
N PHE A 74 -7.56 27.80 -11.55
CA PHE A 74 -7.17 27.97 -10.15
C PHE A 74 -7.30 29.43 -9.74
N ARG A 75 -7.56 29.64 -8.45
CA ARG A 75 -7.84 30.97 -7.88
C ARG A 75 -6.97 31.23 -6.68
N TYR A 76 -6.54 32.48 -6.54
CA TYR A 76 -5.84 32.91 -5.34
C TYR A 76 -6.80 33.02 -4.16
N LYS A 77 -6.27 32.78 -2.95
CA LYS A 77 -7.03 32.93 -1.71
C LYS A 77 -7.67 34.32 -1.57
N CYS A 78 -7.00 35.37 -2.04
CA CYS A 78 -7.48 36.75 -1.94
C CYS A 78 -8.68 37.10 -2.84
N GLU A 79 -9.06 36.25 -3.81
CA GLU A 79 -10.22 36.49 -4.68
C GLU A 79 -11.57 36.32 -3.95
N GLY A 80 -11.59 35.68 -2.78
CA GLY A 80 -12.77 35.62 -1.91
C GLY A 80 -13.97 34.81 -2.44
N ARG A 81 -13.78 33.96 -3.46
CA ARG A 81 -14.83 33.08 -4.01
C ARG A 81 -14.29 31.68 -4.26
N SER A 82 -15.13 30.64 -4.10
CA SER A 82 -14.79 29.29 -4.51
C SER A 82 -14.64 29.20 -6.04
N ALA A 83 -13.82 28.26 -6.52
CA ALA A 83 -13.54 28.10 -7.96
C ALA A 83 -14.68 27.42 -8.75
N GLY A 84 -15.66 26.83 -8.06
CA GLY A 84 -16.63 25.89 -8.64
C GLY A 84 -16.11 24.45 -8.67
N SER A 85 -16.93 23.52 -9.16
CA SER A 85 -16.59 22.09 -9.29
C SER A 85 -15.92 21.78 -10.63
N ILE A 86 -14.83 20.99 -10.62
CA ILE A 86 -14.19 20.51 -11.85
C ILE A 86 -15.16 19.55 -12.54
N PRO A 87 -15.55 19.78 -13.81
CA PRO A 87 -16.40 18.86 -14.54
C PRO A 87 -15.63 17.60 -14.96
N GLY A 88 -16.35 16.52 -15.22
CA GLY A 88 -15.80 15.29 -15.78
C GLY A 88 -15.59 15.38 -17.30
N VAL A 89 -14.76 14.50 -17.86
CA VAL A 89 -14.43 14.49 -19.31
C VAL A 89 -15.66 14.38 -20.20
N ASN A 90 -16.72 13.70 -19.74
CA ASN A 90 -17.94 13.50 -20.53
C ASN A 90 -18.99 14.59 -20.29
N SER A 91 -18.66 15.62 -19.51
CA SER A 91 -19.59 16.71 -19.21
C SER A 91 -19.86 17.53 -20.46
N THR A 92 -21.14 17.76 -20.75
CA THR A 92 -21.59 18.71 -21.78
C THR A 92 -22.28 19.90 -21.14
N THR A 93 -22.74 20.86 -21.95
CA THR A 93 -23.51 22.01 -21.49
C THR A 93 -24.84 21.59 -20.85
N GLU A 94 -25.49 20.59 -21.44
CA GLU A 94 -26.80 20.08 -21.04
C GLU A 94 -26.71 19.00 -19.95
N ASN A 95 -25.63 18.21 -19.95
CA ASN A 95 -25.42 17.12 -19.00
C ASN A 95 -24.10 17.30 -18.24
N LYS A 96 -24.21 17.72 -16.97
CA LYS A 96 -23.05 17.95 -16.12
C LYS A 96 -22.63 16.67 -15.41
N THR A 97 -21.42 16.22 -15.67
CA THR A 97 -20.80 15.08 -14.99
C THR A 97 -19.57 15.54 -14.20
N PHE A 98 -19.06 14.68 -13.32
CA PHE A 98 -18.00 15.02 -12.37
C PHE A 98 -16.98 13.88 -12.24
N PRO A 99 -15.74 14.17 -11.82
CA PRO A 99 -14.76 13.13 -11.52
C PRO A 99 -15.32 12.12 -10.52
N SER A 100 -15.15 10.83 -10.78
CA SER A 100 -15.69 9.77 -9.93
C SER A 100 -14.78 8.54 -9.88
N ILE A 101 -14.85 7.82 -8.75
CA ILE A 101 -14.16 6.54 -8.53
C ILE A 101 -15.14 5.49 -8.02
N ARG A 102 -14.79 4.21 -8.18
CA ARG A 102 -15.51 3.06 -7.63
C ARG A 102 -14.56 2.15 -6.85
#